data_AF-A0A922SM57-F1
#
_entry.id   AF-A0A922SM57-F1
#
_cell.length_a   1.000
_cell.length_b   1.000
_cell.length_c   1.000
_cell.angle_alpha   90.00
_cell.angle_beta   90.00
_cell.angle_gamma   90.00
#
_symmetry.space_group_name_H-M   'P 1'
#
loop_
_entity.id
_entity.type
_entity.pdbx_description
1 polymer ?
#
loop_
_entity_poly.entity_id
_entity_poly.type
_entity_poly.pdbx_seq_one_letter_code
_entity_poly.pdbx_strand_id
1 'polypeptide(L)'
;MPLNVARVSKRYKFDWKVIGSATLILARLKRTRNERRETDEQREERRAAARQRYHELLGDASTHLSQEPDSIQEIRELGRKQDRLRRNVNQLSTSDEESTVYDIEEQLWLNKEGSGFMYNVAINYAANGNIGALEEVCAHCQARKWKGEPNGMCCASETRRGECNTAHQSRLDTMRTQNALSRSQESAEAHEMRLSIDRERHAKSRASETFTQREARLSSQRNHTDVARSCESVEGRQARLESDRERHESRASETYTQLETRLSSQRSRTDAARCCESVEALQI
;
A
#
# COMPACT_ATOMS: atom_id res chain seq x y z
N MET A 1 39.08 -38.23 92.01
CA MET A 1 38.35 -39.27 91.25
C MET A 1 37.90 -38.66 89.92
N PRO A 2 38.61 -38.92 88.80
CA PRO A 2 38.23 -38.44 87.48
C PRO A 2 37.31 -39.45 86.78
N LEU A 3 36.38 -38.97 85.96
CA LEU A 3 35.70 -39.79 84.95
C LEU A 3 35.94 -39.19 83.56
N ASN A 4 36.25 -40.12 82.67
CA ASN A 4 36.83 -40.00 81.35
C ASN A 4 35.71 -40.12 80.31
N VAL A 5 35.63 -39.24 79.32
CA VAL A 5 34.78 -39.49 78.13
C VAL A 5 35.52 -39.04 76.87
N ALA A 6 35.56 -39.98 75.92
CA ALA A 6 36.41 -40.02 74.76
C ALA A 6 35.96 -39.14 73.57
N ARG A 7 36.92 -38.92 72.69
CA ARG A 7 36.98 -38.09 71.48
C ARG A 7 36.36 -38.79 70.26
N VAL A 8 35.63 -38.07 69.39
CA VAL A 8 35.55 -38.39 67.94
C VAL A 8 35.53 -37.11 67.11
N SER A 9 36.58 -36.91 66.31
CA SER A 9 36.75 -35.82 65.33
C SER A 9 36.70 -36.44 63.93
N LYS A 10 35.68 -36.13 63.12
CA LYS A 10 35.62 -36.52 61.71
C LYS A 10 36.25 -35.41 60.85
N ARG A 11 37.41 -35.68 60.24
CA ARG A 11 38.01 -34.87 59.18
C ARG A 11 37.47 -35.33 57.83
N TYR A 12 36.82 -34.43 57.09
CA TYR A 12 36.49 -34.63 55.67
C TYR A 12 37.72 -34.29 54.81
N LYS A 13 38.12 -35.19 53.91
CA LYS A 13 39.15 -34.95 52.89
C LYS A 13 38.49 -34.30 51.67
N PHE A 14 38.99 -33.14 51.23
CA PHE A 14 38.59 -32.44 50.01
C PHE A 14 39.51 -32.87 48.85
N ASP A 15 38.92 -33.30 47.73
CA ASP A 15 39.64 -33.82 46.56
C ASP A 15 39.84 -32.72 45.51
N TRP A 16 41.07 -32.55 45.00
CA TRP A 16 41.55 -31.34 44.29
C TRP A 16 41.39 -31.36 42.76
N LYS A 17 40.67 -32.31 42.18
CA LYS A 17 40.61 -32.51 40.71
C LYS A 17 39.72 -31.53 39.91
N VAL A 18 39.01 -30.60 40.56
CA VAL A 18 38.00 -29.75 39.89
C VAL A 18 38.58 -28.40 39.37
N ILE A 19 39.81 -28.04 39.71
CA ILE A 19 40.32 -26.67 39.46
C ILE A 19 40.85 -26.46 38.02
N GLY A 20 41.18 -27.55 37.30
CA GLY A 20 41.77 -27.46 35.95
C GLY A 20 40.81 -27.03 34.82
N SER A 21 39.49 -27.13 35.02
CA SER A 21 38.47 -26.83 34.01
C SER A 21 37.99 -25.38 34.03
N ALA A 22 38.09 -24.70 35.18
CA ALA A 22 37.60 -23.34 35.36
C ALA A 22 38.38 -22.30 34.53
N THR A 23 39.69 -22.48 34.37
CA THR A 23 40.55 -21.55 33.61
C THR A 23 40.29 -21.62 32.10
N LEU A 24 40.07 -22.80 31.55
CA LEU A 24 39.70 -23.02 30.15
C LEU A 24 38.29 -22.49 29.82
N ILE A 25 37.33 -22.65 30.74
CA ILE A 25 35.96 -22.13 30.60
C ILE A 25 35.94 -20.59 30.66
N LEU A 26 36.70 -19.99 31.58
CA LEU A 26 36.82 -18.53 31.68
C LEU A 26 37.53 -17.90 30.48
N ALA A 27 38.54 -18.56 29.91
CA ALA A 27 39.20 -18.10 28.68
C ALA A 27 38.25 -18.15 27.46
N ARG A 28 37.41 -19.19 27.37
CA ARG A 28 36.42 -19.35 26.29
C ARG A 28 35.24 -18.37 26.40
N LEU A 29 34.80 -18.07 27.62
CA LEU A 29 33.74 -17.08 27.89
C LEU A 29 34.22 -15.63 27.71
N LYS A 30 35.49 -15.32 27.96
CA LYS A 30 36.04 -13.99 27.67
C LYS A 30 36.18 -13.74 26.17
N ARG A 31 36.51 -14.77 25.38
CA ARG A 31 36.64 -14.67 23.92
C ARG A 31 35.30 -14.38 23.23
N THR A 32 34.21 -15.03 23.66
CA THR A 32 32.85 -14.81 23.11
C THR A 32 32.16 -13.54 23.61
N ARG A 33 32.59 -12.98 24.75
CA ARG A 33 32.06 -11.71 25.29
C ARG A 33 32.65 -10.47 24.61
N ASN A 34 33.89 -10.56 24.12
CA ASN A 34 34.52 -9.47 23.35
C ASN A 34 34.05 -9.41 21.88
N GLU A 35 33.50 -10.49 21.33
CA GLU A 35 32.99 -10.53 19.95
C GLU A 35 31.56 -9.94 19.79
N ARG A 36 30.87 -9.58 20.90
CA ARG A 36 29.48 -9.07 20.89
C ARG A 36 29.31 -7.68 21.51
N ARG A 37 30.35 -6.88 21.57
CA ARG A 37 30.23 -5.44 21.82
C ARG A 37 30.60 -4.74 20.53
N GLU A 38 29.58 -4.33 19.78
CA GLU A 38 29.77 -3.26 18.80
C GLU A 38 30.46 -2.11 19.54
N THR A 39 31.65 -1.75 19.08
CA THR A 39 32.36 -0.61 19.65
C THR A 39 31.57 0.65 19.34
N ASP A 40 31.75 1.70 20.15
CA ASP A 40 31.07 2.98 19.89
C ASP A 40 31.48 3.55 18.51
N GLU A 41 32.67 3.22 18.02
CA GLU A 41 33.12 3.49 16.65
C GLU A 41 32.24 2.79 15.60
N GLN A 42 31.94 1.50 15.74
CA GLN A 42 31.08 0.76 14.80
C GLN A 42 29.61 1.23 14.82
N ARG A 43 29.16 1.83 15.93
CA ARG A 43 27.85 2.50 16.02
C ARG A 43 27.89 3.85 15.33
N GLU A 44 28.94 4.62 15.55
CA GLU A 44 29.10 5.93 14.92
C GLU A 44 29.33 5.81 13.41
N GLU A 45 30.02 4.78 12.95
CA GLU A 45 30.21 4.45 11.55
C GLU A 45 28.89 4.09 10.86
N ARG A 46 28.02 3.30 11.50
CA ARG A 46 26.67 3.04 10.98
C ARG A 46 25.79 4.28 10.95
N ARG A 47 25.90 5.16 11.95
CA ARG A 47 25.21 6.46 11.95
C ARG A 47 25.76 7.38 10.86
N ALA A 48 27.06 7.40 10.63
CA ALA A 48 27.69 8.14 9.54
C ALA A 48 27.26 7.61 8.17
N ALA A 49 27.22 6.29 7.97
CA ALA A 49 26.72 5.68 6.75
C ALA A 49 25.23 5.98 6.51
N ALA A 50 24.41 6.03 7.57
CA ALA A 50 23.01 6.45 7.47
C ALA A 50 22.88 7.93 7.07
N ARG A 51 23.74 8.82 7.60
CA ARG A 51 23.80 10.23 7.22
C ARG A 51 24.24 10.41 5.76
N GLN A 52 25.21 9.63 5.30
CA GLN A 52 25.66 9.64 3.90
C GLN A 52 24.53 9.21 2.94
N ARG A 53 23.83 8.11 3.24
CA ARG A 53 22.67 7.67 2.43
C ARG A 53 21.56 8.71 2.37
N TYR A 54 21.32 9.42 3.49
CA TYR A 54 20.34 10.49 3.52
C TYR A 54 20.75 11.69 2.65
N HIS A 55 22.04 12.07 2.67
CA HIS A 55 22.57 13.11 1.80
C HIS A 55 22.53 12.74 0.31
N GLU A 56 22.77 11.48 -0.03
CA GLU A 56 22.70 10.97 -1.40
C GLU A 56 21.25 11.04 -1.93
N LEU A 57 20.28 10.59 -1.14
CA LEU A 57 18.85 10.71 -1.47
C LEU A 57 18.39 12.17 -1.63
N LEU A 58 18.91 13.08 -0.81
CA LEU A 58 18.62 14.52 -0.95
C LEU A 58 19.32 15.13 -2.17
N GLY A 59 20.51 14.65 -2.52
CA GLY A 59 21.22 15.01 -3.75
C GLY A 59 20.43 14.60 -4.99
N ASP A 60 19.96 13.36 -5.04
CA ASP A 60 19.14 12.85 -6.14
C ASP A 60 17.82 13.64 -6.27
N ALA A 61 17.16 13.93 -5.16
CA ALA A 61 15.95 14.75 -5.14
C ALA A 61 16.22 16.20 -5.60
N SER A 62 17.33 16.81 -5.16
CA SER A 62 17.74 18.15 -5.59
C SER A 62 18.11 18.20 -7.07
N THR A 63 18.69 17.12 -7.60
CA THR A 63 19.05 17.00 -9.02
C THR A 63 17.79 16.85 -9.87
N HIS A 64 16.82 16.05 -9.42
CA HIS A 64 15.52 15.91 -10.07
C HIS A 64 14.73 17.23 -10.07
N LEU A 65 14.70 17.96 -8.96
CA LEU A 65 14.06 19.28 -8.87
C LEU A 65 14.75 20.36 -9.71
N SER A 66 16.06 20.25 -9.92
CA SER A 66 16.81 21.17 -10.79
C SER A 66 16.61 20.88 -12.28
N GLN A 67 16.28 19.63 -12.64
CA GLN A 67 16.00 19.21 -14.03
C GLN A 67 14.53 19.42 -14.44
N GLU A 68 13.59 19.56 -13.50
CA GLU A 68 12.18 19.89 -13.79
C GLU A 68 11.98 21.20 -14.56
N PRO A 69 12.61 22.35 -14.21
CA PRO A 69 12.44 23.58 -14.97
C PRO A 69 13.01 23.50 -16.40
N ASP A 70 14.11 22.75 -16.61
CA ASP A 70 14.69 22.53 -17.93
C ASP A 70 13.78 21.65 -18.80
N SER A 71 13.21 20.59 -18.22
CA SER A 71 12.21 19.73 -18.88
C SER A 71 10.95 20.52 -19.27
N ILE A 72 10.50 21.44 -18.42
CA ILE A 72 9.35 22.32 -18.69
C ILE A 72 9.70 23.35 -19.77
N GLN A 73 10.91 23.90 -19.79
CA GLN A 73 11.37 24.79 -20.86
C GLN A 73 11.44 24.06 -22.20
N GLU A 74 11.95 22.84 -22.23
CA GLU A 74 12.03 22.01 -23.44
C GLU A 74 10.64 21.71 -24.01
N ILE A 75 9.67 21.37 -23.15
CA ILE A 75 8.26 21.20 -23.55
C ILE A 75 7.68 22.50 -24.14
N ARG A 76 7.96 23.65 -23.52
CA ARG A 76 7.52 24.97 -24.03
C ARG A 76 8.18 25.34 -25.35
N GLU A 77 9.44 24.96 -25.56
CA GLU A 77 10.14 25.16 -26.82
C GLU A 77 9.63 24.24 -27.93
N LEU A 78 9.33 22.98 -27.62
CA LEU A 78 8.67 22.06 -28.54
C LEU A 78 7.29 22.57 -28.95
N GLY A 79 6.50 23.10 -28.01
CA GLY A 79 5.24 23.77 -28.30
C GLY A 79 5.42 24.98 -29.22
N ARG A 80 6.40 25.85 -28.94
CA ARG A 80 6.72 27.01 -29.80
C ARG A 80 7.20 26.60 -31.20
N LYS A 81 7.98 25.51 -31.32
CA LYS A 81 8.40 24.94 -32.62
C LYS A 81 7.20 24.39 -33.39
N GLN A 82 6.29 23.69 -32.72
CA GLN A 82 5.06 23.17 -33.32
C GLN A 82 4.15 24.30 -33.82
N ASP A 83 4.00 25.38 -33.05
CA ASP A 83 3.22 26.56 -33.45
C ASP A 83 3.88 27.33 -34.62
N ARG A 84 5.21 27.35 -34.68
CA ARG A 84 5.96 27.95 -35.80
C ARG A 84 5.81 27.11 -37.08
N LEU A 85 5.83 25.78 -36.96
CA LEU A 85 5.55 24.87 -38.08
C LEU A 85 4.11 25.05 -38.58
N ARG A 86 3.12 25.16 -37.69
CA ARG A 86 1.73 25.46 -38.06
C ARG A 86 1.58 26.78 -38.80
N ARG A 87 2.27 27.84 -38.35
CA ARG A 87 2.28 29.14 -39.04
C ARG A 87 2.97 29.08 -40.40
N ASN A 88 4.06 28.33 -40.54
CA ASN A 88 4.71 28.12 -41.84
C ASN A 88 3.82 27.33 -42.82
N VAL A 89 3.09 26.31 -42.35
CA VAL A 89 2.11 25.56 -43.17
C VAL A 89 0.98 26.48 -43.62
N ASN A 90 0.49 27.34 -42.74
CA ASN A 90 -0.54 28.32 -43.10
C ASN A 90 -0.01 29.42 -44.04
N GLN A 91 1.26 29.83 -43.92
CA GLN A 91 1.88 30.79 -44.85
C GLN A 91 2.15 30.20 -46.24
N LEU A 92 2.53 28.92 -46.33
CA LEU A 92 2.64 28.18 -47.59
C LEU A 92 1.29 27.94 -48.29
N SER A 93 0.18 28.11 -47.56
CA SER A 93 -1.18 28.04 -48.10
C SER A 93 -1.67 29.39 -48.64
N THR A 94 -0.90 30.48 -48.47
CA THR A 94 -1.28 31.85 -48.88
C THR A 94 -0.33 32.50 -49.86
N SER A 95 0.69 31.79 -50.37
CA SER A 95 1.50 32.26 -51.49
C SER A 95 0.93 31.72 -52.79
N ASP A 96 0.45 32.64 -53.61
CA ASP A 96 -0.06 32.44 -54.96
C ASP A 96 0.89 31.59 -55.81
N GLU A 97 0.56 30.31 -56.01
CA GLU A 97 0.97 29.55 -57.19
C GLU A 97 -0.30 28.96 -57.78
N GLU A 98 -0.71 29.59 -58.87
CA GLU A 98 -1.78 29.26 -59.78
C GLU A 98 -1.62 27.79 -60.23
N SER A 99 -2.33 26.86 -59.59
CA SER A 99 -2.32 25.45 -59.99
C SER A 99 -3.71 24.83 -59.87
N THR A 100 -4.41 24.86 -61.00
CA THR A 100 -5.54 24.00 -61.41
C THR A 100 -6.60 23.73 -60.32
N VAL A 101 -7.49 24.71 -60.14
CA VAL A 101 -8.65 24.71 -59.24
C VAL A 101 -9.87 23.92 -59.78
N TYR A 102 -9.75 23.19 -60.88
CA TYR A 102 -10.84 22.33 -61.36
C TYR A 102 -10.30 20.90 -61.49
N ASP A 103 -10.63 20.06 -60.50
CA ASP A 103 -10.74 18.57 -60.57
C ASP A 103 -10.51 17.81 -59.24
N ILE A 104 -10.46 18.49 -58.08
CA ILE A 104 -10.29 17.81 -56.77
C ILE A 104 -11.63 17.69 -55.97
N GLU A 105 -12.75 18.17 -56.50
CA GLU A 105 -14.03 18.20 -55.75
C GLU A 105 -14.82 16.88 -55.70
N GLU A 106 -14.50 15.86 -56.50
CA GLU A 106 -15.40 14.69 -56.61
C GLU A 106 -14.77 13.32 -56.31
N GLN A 107 -13.44 13.16 -56.36
CA GLN A 107 -12.83 11.82 -56.28
C GLN A 107 -12.40 11.36 -54.88
N LEU A 108 -12.28 12.25 -53.89
CA LEU A 108 -11.71 11.93 -52.57
C LEU A 108 -12.72 11.37 -51.54
N TRP A 109 -14.00 11.22 -51.91
CA TRP A 109 -15.06 10.74 -51.00
C TRP A 109 -15.58 9.33 -51.27
N LEU A 110 -14.90 8.57 -52.13
CA LEU A 110 -15.23 7.17 -52.42
C LEU A 110 -14.93 6.25 -51.23
N ASN A 111 -13.87 6.52 -50.46
CA ASN A 111 -13.48 5.72 -49.30
C ASN A 111 -13.60 6.57 -48.03
N LYS A 112 -14.69 6.38 -47.27
CA LYS A 112 -14.97 7.11 -46.01
C LYS A 112 -14.07 6.68 -44.83
N GLU A 113 -13.12 5.80 -45.06
CA GLU A 113 -12.20 5.27 -44.06
C GLU A 113 -11.31 6.40 -43.50
N GLY A 114 -11.23 6.52 -42.17
CA GLY A 114 -10.39 7.52 -41.50
C GLY A 114 -10.97 8.94 -41.41
N SER A 115 -12.11 9.22 -42.04
CA SER A 115 -12.78 10.53 -42.00
C SER A 115 -13.17 11.01 -40.58
N GLY A 116 -13.37 10.09 -39.64
CA GLY A 116 -13.60 10.40 -38.23
C GLY A 116 -12.36 10.90 -37.46
N PHE A 117 -11.16 10.71 -38.02
CA PHE A 117 -9.90 11.12 -37.40
C PHE A 117 -9.27 12.34 -38.10
N MET A 118 -9.78 12.75 -39.27
CA MET A 118 -9.30 13.90 -40.04
C MET A 118 -10.48 14.75 -40.50
N TYR A 119 -10.88 15.71 -39.67
CA TYR A 119 -11.91 16.69 -40.03
C TYR A 119 -11.36 17.69 -41.07
N ASN A 120 -12.07 17.86 -42.18
CA ASN A 120 -11.75 18.83 -43.23
C ASN A 120 -12.99 19.71 -43.49
N VAL A 121 -12.85 21.00 -43.19
CA VAL A 121 -13.92 22.01 -43.24
C VAL A 121 -14.49 22.24 -44.65
N ALA A 122 -13.74 21.92 -45.71
CA ALA A 122 -14.20 22.06 -47.09
C ALA A 122 -15.28 21.02 -47.47
N ILE A 123 -15.45 19.97 -46.66
CA ILE A 123 -16.43 18.93 -46.89
C ILE A 123 -17.74 19.28 -46.18
N ASN A 124 -18.84 19.28 -46.94
CA ASN A 124 -20.18 19.29 -46.37
C ASN A 124 -20.58 17.90 -45.84
N TYR A 125 -20.11 17.55 -44.64
CA TYR A 125 -20.43 16.26 -43.99
C TYR A 125 -21.94 16.05 -43.78
N ALA A 126 -22.71 17.13 -43.58
CA ALA A 126 -24.15 17.06 -43.37
C ALA A 126 -24.91 16.61 -44.62
N ALA A 127 -24.40 16.93 -45.82
CA ALA A 127 -24.99 16.50 -47.08
C ALA A 127 -24.75 15.00 -47.39
N ASN A 128 -23.72 14.40 -46.80
CA ASN A 128 -23.20 13.09 -47.24
C ASN A 128 -23.32 11.97 -46.21
N GLY A 129 -23.92 12.26 -45.04
CA GLY A 129 -24.06 11.34 -43.91
C GLY A 129 -25.51 11.01 -43.59
N ASN A 130 -26.09 10.01 -44.25
CA ASN A 130 -27.30 9.36 -43.75
C ASN A 130 -26.90 8.33 -42.67
N ILE A 131 -26.67 8.82 -41.45
CA ILE A 131 -26.33 7.95 -40.31
C ILE A 131 -27.57 7.07 -39.95
N GLY A 132 -28.77 7.48 -40.36
CA GLY A 132 -30.05 6.76 -40.15
C GLY A 132 -30.90 7.39 -39.05
N ALA A 133 -31.81 6.62 -38.46
CA ALA A 133 -32.46 7.01 -37.20
C ALA A 133 -31.97 6.08 -36.09
N LEU A 134 -32.04 6.58 -34.86
CA LEU A 134 -31.67 5.85 -33.65
C LEU A 134 -32.76 4.81 -33.34
N GLU A 135 -32.84 3.74 -34.12
CA GLU A 135 -33.98 2.80 -34.11
C GLU A 135 -33.68 1.46 -33.43
N GLU A 136 -32.42 1.03 -33.40
CA GLU A 136 -32.06 -0.24 -32.79
C GLU A 136 -31.97 -0.11 -31.27
N VAL A 137 -32.41 -1.12 -30.54
CA VAL A 137 -32.35 -1.12 -29.07
C VAL A 137 -31.15 -1.94 -28.62
N CYS A 138 -30.29 -1.35 -27.79
CA CYS A 138 -29.16 -2.05 -27.20
C CYS A 138 -29.63 -3.17 -26.26
N ALA A 139 -29.17 -4.40 -26.49
CA ALA A 139 -29.50 -5.56 -25.65
C ALA A 139 -28.99 -5.45 -24.20
N HIS A 140 -28.00 -4.57 -23.93
CA HIS A 140 -27.37 -4.44 -22.62
C HIS A 140 -27.97 -3.33 -21.75
N CYS A 141 -28.31 -2.18 -22.34
CA CYS A 141 -28.78 -1.00 -21.60
C CYS A 141 -30.13 -0.45 -22.08
N GLN A 142 -30.75 -1.08 -23.07
CA GLN A 142 -32.03 -0.67 -23.69
C GLN A 142 -32.03 0.75 -24.31
N ALA A 143 -30.87 1.41 -24.40
CA ALA A 143 -30.73 2.66 -25.13
C ALA A 143 -30.96 2.43 -26.62
N ARG A 144 -31.57 3.41 -27.29
CA ARG A 144 -31.64 3.42 -28.76
C ARG A 144 -30.24 3.69 -29.31
N LYS A 145 -29.84 2.98 -30.36
CA LYS A 145 -28.53 3.03 -31.02
C LYS A 145 -28.67 3.11 -32.54
N TRP A 146 -27.60 3.47 -33.21
CA TRP A 146 -27.56 3.48 -34.69
C TRP A 146 -27.28 2.08 -35.24
N LYS A 147 -27.77 1.80 -36.44
CA LYS A 147 -27.51 0.54 -37.13
C LYS A 147 -26.01 0.40 -37.43
N GLY A 148 -25.38 -0.65 -36.89
CA GLY A 148 -23.93 -0.89 -37.02
C GLY A 148 -23.06 -0.26 -35.93
N GLU A 149 -23.64 0.40 -34.92
CA GLU A 149 -22.88 0.90 -33.76
C GLU A 149 -22.33 -0.29 -32.92
N PRO A 150 -21.01 -0.32 -32.62
CA PRO A 150 -20.42 -1.38 -31.82
C PRO A 150 -20.98 -1.36 -30.39
N ASN A 151 -21.27 -2.54 -29.86
CA ASN A 151 -21.77 -2.69 -28.50
C ASN A 151 -20.79 -2.06 -27.51
N GLY A 152 -21.26 -1.13 -26.68
CA GLY A 152 -20.43 -0.44 -25.71
C GLY A 152 -20.37 1.08 -25.89
N MET A 153 -20.59 1.62 -27.10
CA MET A 153 -20.60 3.08 -27.32
C MET A 153 -21.79 3.75 -26.63
N CYS A 154 -23.01 3.23 -26.80
CA CYS A 154 -24.17 3.62 -25.99
C CYS A 154 -24.10 3.25 -24.49
N CYS A 155 -23.16 2.38 -24.09
CA CYS A 155 -22.97 1.94 -22.69
C CYS A 155 -21.78 2.63 -22.00
N ALA A 156 -20.99 3.42 -22.73
CA ALA A 156 -19.81 4.08 -22.22
C ALA A 156 -20.18 5.49 -21.73
N SER A 157 -20.01 5.69 -20.44
CA SER A 157 -19.87 7.00 -19.75
C SER A 157 -21.01 8.01 -19.83
N GLU A 158 -21.46 8.42 -21.00
CA GLU A 158 -22.42 9.52 -21.18
C GLU A 158 -23.84 9.18 -20.72
N THR A 159 -24.31 7.94 -20.87
CA THR A 159 -25.64 7.49 -20.39
C THR A 159 -25.75 7.41 -18.86
N ARG A 160 -24.62 7.36 -18.14
CA ARG A 160 -24.62 7.29 -16.66
C ARG A 160 -24.95 8.62 -16.00
N ARG A 161 -24.76 9.75 -16.70
CA ARG A 161 -25.02 11.10 -16.16
C ARG A 161 -26.52 11.36 -15.92
N GLY A 162 -27.40 10.63 -16.63
CA GLY A 162 -28.86 10.72 -16.52
C GLY A 162 -29.52 9.48 -15.93
N GLU A 163 -28.75 8.52 -15.38
CA GLU A 163 -29.32 7.36 -14.69
C GLU A 163 -30.15 7.84 -13.48
N CYS A 164 -31.41 7.40 -13.40
CA CYS A 164 -32.19 7.59 -12.18
C CYS A 164 -31.70 6.63 -11.08
N ASN A 165 -31.94 6.99 -9.81
CA ASN A 165 -31.49 6.20 -8.65
C ASN A 165 -31.94 4.73 -8.70
N THR A 166 -33.13 4.45 -9.24
CA THR A 166 -33.67 3.08 -9.36
C THR A 166 -32.94 2.28 -10.44
N ALA A 167 -32.67 2.87 -11.60
CA ALA A 167 -31.88 2.23 -12.66
C ALA A 167 -30.44 1.98 -12.21
N HIS A 168 -29.84 2.95 -11.50
CA HIS A 168 -28.54 2.79 -10.88
C HIS A 168 -28.53 1.61 -9.89
N GLN A 169 -29.53 1.52 -9.03
CA GLN A 169 -29.64 0.46 -8.03
C GLN A 169 -29.84 -0.91 -8.68
N SER A 170 -30.74 -1.03 -9.66
CA SER A 170 -30.95 -2.27 -10.42
C SER A 170 -29.67 -2.74 -11.12
N ARG A 171 -28.88 -1.81 -11.67
CA ARG A 171 -27.58 -2.13 -12.28
C ARG A 171 -26.58 -2.60 -11.25
N LEU A 172 -26.48 -1.94 -10.09
CA LEU A 172 -25.61 -2.39 -9.00
C LEU A 172 -26.01 -3.79 -8.52
N ASP A 173 -27.31 -4.08 -8.40
CA ASP A 173 -27.80 -5.39 -7.97
C ASP A 173 -27.47 -6.47 -9.01
N THR A 174 -27.63 -6.17 -10.30
CA THR A 174 -27.20 -7.07 -11.39
C THR A 174 -25.68 -7.34 -11.34
N MET A 175 -24.87 -6.31 -11.09
CA MET A 175 -23.43 -6.47 -10.95
C MET A 175 -23.05 -7.29 -9.71
N ARG A 176 -23.76 -7.10 -8.58
CA ARG A 176 -23.55 -7.87 -7.35
C ARG A 176 -23.88 -9.35 -7.56
N THR A 177 -25.00 -9.65 -8.21
CA THR A 177 -25.42 -11.04 -8.47
C THR A 177 -24.45 -11.75 -9.42
N GLN A 178 -24.04 -11.10 -10.51
CA GLN A 178 -23.05 -11.65 -11.43
C GLN A 178 -21.69 -11.90 -10.74
N ASN A 179 -21.21 -10.94 -9.95
CA ASN A 179 -19.97 -11.11 -9.19
C ASN A 179 -20.07 -12.23 -8.14
N ALA A 180 -21.22 -12.39 -7.48
CA ALA A 180 -21.45 -13.47 -6.53
C ALA A 180 -21.46 -14.83 -7.23
N LEU A 181 -22.11 -14.94 -8.38
CA LEU A 181 -22.11 -16.16 -9.21
C LEU A 181 -20.68 -16.51 -9.65
N SER A 182 -19.93 -15.54 -10.17
CA SER A 182 -18.53 -15.73 -10.56
C SER A 182 -17.66 -16.20 -9.39
N ARG A 183 -17.81 -15.61 -8.20
CA ARG A 183 -17.09 -16.03 -6.99
C ARG A 183 -17.52 -17.41 -6.50
N SER A 184 -18.78 -17.81 -6.67
CA SER A 184 -19.26 -19.14 -6.27
C SER A 184 -18.73 -20.28 -7.16
N GLN A 185 -18.35 -19.95 -8.40
CA GLN A 185 -17.84 -20.90 -9.40
C GLN A 185 -16.32 -20.83 -9.53
N GLU A 186 -15.63 -20.01 -8.72
CA GLU A 186 -14.19 -19.82 -8.81
C GLU A 186 -13.45 -21.08 -8.35
N SER A 187 -12.36 -21.45 -9.04
CA SER A 187 -11.48 -22.53 -8.60
C SER A 187 -10.66 -22.08 -7.37
N ALA A 188 -10.13 -23.04 -6.61
CA ALA A 188 -9.27 -22.73 -5.47
C ALA A 188 -8.04 -21.90 -5.85
N GLU A 189 -7.40 -22.22 -6.98
CA GLU A 189 -6.25 -21.45 -7.49
C GLU A 189 -6.64 -20.02 -7.89
N ALA A 190 -7.79 -19.85 -8.56
CA ALA A 190 -8.30 -18.52 -8.90
C ALA A 190 -8.67 -17.71 -7.65
N HIS A 191 -9.26 -18.35 -6.64
CA HIS A 191 -9.55 -17.74 -5.35
C HIS A 191 -8.27 -17.24 -4.66
N GLU A 192 -7.23 -18.08 -4.60
CA GLU A 192 -5.95 -17.72 -3.99
C GLU A 192 -5.25 -16.60 -4.75
N MET A 193 -5.26 -16.64 -6.08
CA MET A 193 -4.71 -15.57 -6.91
C MET A 193 -5.44 -14.26 -6.67
N ARG A 194 -6.77 -14.27 -6.61
CA ARG A 194 -7.59 -13.09 -6.31
C ARG A 194 -7.26 -12.52 -4.92
N LEU A 195 -7.17 -13.37 -3.89
CA LEU A 195 -6.79 -12.94 -2.55
C LEU A 195 -5.35 -12.41 -2.48
N SER A 196 -4.42 -13.00 -3.24
CA SER A 196 -3.04 -12.52 -3.36
C SER A 196 -3.01 -11.10 -3.90
N ILE A 197 -3.70 -10.84 -5.01
CA ILE A 197 -3.80 -9.53 -5.63
C ILE A 197 -4.48 -8.52 -4.68
N ASP A 198 -5.55 -8.92 -4.00
CA ASP A 198 -6.24 -8.05 -3.04
C ASP A 198 -5.33 -7.68 -1.85
N ARG A 199 -4.56 -8.64 -1.31
CA ARG A 199 -3.57 -8.37 -0.24
C ARG A 199 -2.50 -7.40 -0.71
N GLU A 200 -1.96 -7.58 -1.91
CA GLU A 200 -0.95 -6.69 -2.47
C GLU A 200 -1.50 -5.27 -2.67
N ARG A 201 -2.70 -5.15 -3.22
CA ARG A 201 -3.39 -3.86 -3.39
C ARG A 201 -3.60 -3.15 -2.06
N HIS A 202 -4.06 -3.87 -1.04
CA HIS A 202 -4.21 -3.31 0.31
C HIS A 202 -2.88 -2.91 0.92
N ALA A 203 -1.82 -3.69 0.74
CA ALA A 203 -0.48 -3.34 1.22
C ALA A 203 0.04 -2.06 0.56
N LYS A 204 -0.08 -1.94 -0.77
CA LYS A 204 0.27 -0.72 -1.52
C LYS A 204 -0.54 0.48 -1.06
N SER A 205 -1.87 0.32 -0.93
CA SER A 205 -2.75 1.39 -0.45
C SER A 205 -2.40 1.84 0.97
N ARG A 206 -2.06 0.92 1.89
CA ARG A 206 -1.65 1.26 3.26
C ARG A 206 -0.28 1.92 3.31
N ALA A 207 0.64 1.54 2.43
CA ALA A 207 1.97 2.13 2.37
C ALA A 207 1.93 3.59 1.85
N SER A 208 0.95 3.92 1.02
CA SER A 208 0.74 5.28 0.50
C SER A 208 -0.25 6.12 1.32
N GLU A 209 -0.71 5.65 2.49
CA GLU A 209 -1.61 6.41 3.35
C GLU A 209 -0.93 7.69 3.86
N THR A 210 -1.66 8.81 3.81
CA THR A 210 -1.26 10.00 4.57
C THR A 210 -1.51 9.76 6.07
N PHE A 211 -0.90 10.60 6.92
CA PHE A 211 -1.11 10.55 8.36
C PHE A 211 -2.60 10.62 8.74
N THR A 212 -3.36 11.53 8.13
CA THR A 212 -4.80 11.72 8.42
C THR A 212 -5.64 10.53 7.97
N GLN A 213 -5.34 9.94 6.81
CA GLN A 213 -5.99 8.72 6.33
C GLN A 213 -5.71 7.54 7.27
N ARG A 214 -4.46 7.38 7.71
CA ARG A 214 -4.06 6.35 8.67
C ARG A 214 -4.80 6.51 10.01
N GLU A 215 -4.89 7.72 10.55
CA GLU A 215 -5.61 7.98 11.79
C GLU A 215 -7.11 7.75 11.64
N ALA A 216 -7.72 8.16 10.53
CA ALA A 216 -9.14 7.88 10.26
C ALA A 216 -9.41 6.37 10.20
N ARG A 217 -8.54 5.60 9.54
CA ARG A 217 -8.64 4.12 9.47
C ARG A 217 -8.46 3.48 10.85
N LEU A 218 -7.46 3.89 11.62
CA LEU A 218 -7.22 3.35 12.97
C LEU A 218 -8.35 3.74 13.94
N SER A 219 -8.87 4.96 13.85
CA SER A 219 -10.04 5.41 14.62
C SER A 219 -11.28 4.57 14.28
N SER A 220 -11.57 4.38 12.99
CA SER A 220 -12.65 3.52 12.53
C SER A 220 -12.49 2.07 13.00
N GLN A 221 -11.25 1.56 12.98
CA GLN A 221 -10.93 0.22 13.46
C GLN A 221 -11.17 0.08 14.97
N ARG A 222 -10.73 1.04 15.79
CA ARG A 222 -10.98 1.06 17.24
C ARG A 222 -12.49 1.09 17.53
N ASN A 223 -13.22 1.98 16.88
CA ASN A 223 -14.67 2.09 17.03
C ASN A 223 -15.38 0.79 16.67
N HIS A 224 -15.01 0.15 15.56
CA HIS A 224 -15.57 -1.14 15.18
C HIS A 224 -15.27 -2.22 16.22
N THR A 225 -14.04 -2.27 16.76
CA THR A 225 -13.71 -3.23 17.82
C THR A 225 -14.45 -2.97 19.11
N ASP A 226 -14.70 -1.71 19.46
CA ASP A 226 -15.42 -1.34 20.67
C ASP A 226 -16.91 -1.67 20.55
N VAL A 227 -17.52 -1.39 19.39
CA VAL A 227 -18.91 -1.81 19.08
C VAL A 227 -19.04 -3.34 19.08
N ALA A 228 -18.08 -4.05 18.49
CA ALA A 228 -18.10 -5.51 18.50
C ALA A 228 -17.99 -6.08 19.93
N ARG A 229 -17.19 -5.44 20.80
CA ARG A 229 -17.06 -5.82 22.21
C ARG A 229 -18.24 -5.41 23.07
N SER A 230 -18.90 -4.28 22.81
CA SER A 230 -20.04 -3.85 23.61
C SER A 230 -21.28 -4.72 23.38
N CYS A 231 -21.40 -5.29 22.18
CA CYS A 231 -22.47 -6.21 21.79
C CYS A 231 -22.04 -7.69 21.88
N GLU A 232 -20.89 -8.01 22.48
CA GLU A 232 -20.40 -9.39 22.54
C GLU A 232 -21.28 -10.25 23.45
N SER A 233 -21.60 -11.48 23.01
CA SER A 233 -22.27 -12.45 23.87
C SER A 233 -21.32 -12.92 24.97
N VAL A 234 -21.87 -13.45 26.07
CA VAL A 234 -21.05 -14.00 27.17
C VAL A 234 -20.12 -15.11 26.68
N GLU A 235 -20.62 -16.00 25.83
CA GLU A 235 -19.83 -17.07 25.21
C GLU A 235 -18.74 -16.49 24.29
N GLY A 236 -19.06 -15.48 23.48
CA GLY A 236 -18.09 -14.79 22.63
C GLY A 236 -16.99 -14.10 23.44
N ARG A 237 -17.35 -13.49 24.57
CA ARG A 237 -16.39 -12.90 25.52
C ARG A 237 -15.48 -13.97 26.13
N GLN A 238 -16.04 -15.10 26.54
CA GLN A 238 -15.27 -16.20 27.12
C GLN A 238 -14.27 -16.77 26.11
N ALA A 239 -14.71 -17.05 24.88
CA ALA A 239 -13.85 -17.53 23.80
C ALA A 239 -12.72 -16.54 23.49
N ARG A 240 -13.02 -15.23 23.40
CA ARG A 240 -12.01 -14.19 23.19
C ARG A 240 -10.97 -14.14 24.31
N LEU A 241 -11.42 -14.18 25.58
CA LEU A 241 -10.52 -14.19 26.73
C LEU A 241 -9.68 -15.47 26.79
N GLU A 242 -10.23 -16.61 26.37
CA GLU A 242 -9.48 -17.86 26.30
C GLU A 242 -8.40 -17.80 25.22
N SER A 243 -8.73 -17.34 24.01
CA SER A 243 -7.73 -17.10 22.97
C SER A 243 -6.66 -16.08 23.38
N ASP A 244 -7.02 -15.06 24.18
CA ASP A 244 -6.05 -14.11 24.75
C ASP A 244 -5.12 -14.79 25.76
N ARG A 245 -5.61 -15.76 26.56
CA ARG A 245 -4.79 -16.59 27.45
C ARG A 245 -3.87 -17.52 26.68
N GLU A 246 -4.36 -18.23 25.67
CA GLU A 246 -3.52 -19.09 24.81
C GLU A 246 -2.40 -18.30 24.13
N ARG A 247 -2.71 -17.10 23.62
CA ARG A 247 -1.69 -16.19 23.09
C ARG A 247 -0.70 -15.77 24.17
N HIS A 248 -1.14 -15.69 25.43
CA HIS A 248 -0.27 -15.42 26.56
C HIS A 248 0.64 -16.61 26.90
N GLU A 249 0.19 -17.84 26.67
CA GLU A 249 0.99 -19.06 26.83
C GLU A 249 2.10 -19.18 25.79
N SER A 250 1.94 -18.54 24.62
CA SER A 250 3.03 -18.37 23.64
C SER A 250 4.25 -17.61 24.21
N ARG A 251 4.16 -17.05 25.42
CA ARG A 251 5.34 -16.55 26.15
C ARG A 251 6.33 -17.65 26.53
N ALA A 252 5.91 -18.91 26.57
CA ALA A 252 6.81 -20.03 26.82
C ALA A 252 7.90 -20.17 25.74
N SER A 253 7.68 -19.62 24.53
CA SER A 253 8.65 -19.56 23.45
C SER A 253 9.38 -18.21 23.34
N GLU A 254 9.25 -17.32 24.33
CA GLU A 254 10.02 -16.06 24.37
C GLU A 254 11.52 -16.35 24.34
N THR A 255 12.24 -15.64 23.48
CA THR A 255 13.70 -15.62 23.55
C THR A 255 14.15 -14.86 24.80
N TYR A 256 15.37 -15.12 25.28
CA TYR A 256 15.92 -14.48 26.47
C TYR A 256 15.83 -12.94 26.42
N THR A 257 16.11 -12.32 25.27
CA THR A 257 16.05 -10.86 25.12
C THR A 257 14.61 -10.32 25.17
N GLN A 258 13.64 -11.06 24.64
CA GLN A 258 12.21 -10.72 24.74
C GLN A 258 11.72 -10.80 26.19
N LEU A 259 12.15 -11.84 26.92
CA LEU A 259 11.85 -12.01 28.34
C LEU A 259 12.40 -10.83 29.18
N GLU A 260 13.67 -10.49 29.02
CA GLU A 260 14.32 -9.41 29.76
C GLU A 260 13.67 -8.05 29.48
N THR A 261 13.38 -7.74 28.22
CA THR A 261 12.71 -6.48 27.85
C THR A 261 11.30 -6.38 28.45
N ARG A 262 10.54 -7.48 28.43
CA ARG A 262 9.22 -7.54 29.06
C ARG A 262 9.30 -7.37 30.57
N LEU A 263 10.22 -8.06 31.26
CA LEU A 263 10.38 -7.96 32.71
C LEU A 263 10.88 -6.56 33.13
N SER A 264 11.80 -5.97 32.38
CA SER A 264 12.25 -4.59 32.61
C SER A 264 11.10 -3.58 32.47
N SER A 265 10.27 -3.74 31.42
CA SER A 265 9.07 -2.92 31.22
C SER A 265 8.01 -3.16 32.31
N GLN A 266 7.90 -4.39 32.83
CA GLN A 266 7.00 -4.70 33.94
C GLN A 266 7.47 -4.03 35.24
N ARG A 267 8.76 -4.14 35.58
CA ARG A 267 9.36 -3.47 36.74
C ARG A 267 9.14 -1.95 36.69
N SER A 268 9.43 -1.34 35.54
CA SER A 268 9.24 0.10 35.33
C SER A 268 7.78 0.53 35.54
N ARG A 269 6.81 -0.26 35.05
CA ARG A 269 5.38 0.01 35.27
C ARG A 269 4.97 -0.15 36.73
N THR A 270 5.47 -1.19 37.42
CA THR A 270 5.16 -1.38 38.84
C THR A 270 5.78 -0.28 39.71
N ASP A 271 6.97 0.17 39.38
CA ASP A 271 7.64 1.26 40.11
C ASP A 271 6.90 2.59 39.86
N ALA A 272 6.50 2.88 38.63
CA ALA A 272 5.68 4.04 38.32
C ALA A 272 4.33 4.03 39.06
N ALA A 273 3.64 2.88 39.12
CA ALA A 273 2.38 2.74 39.85
C ALA A 273 2.56 3.03 41.35
N ARG A 274 3.60 2.45 41.97
CA ARG A 274 3.92 2.72 43.38
C ARG A 274 4.29 4.18 43.64
N CYS A 275 4.97 4.84 42.70
CA CYS A 275 5.26 6.27 42.80
C CYS A 275 3.99 7.13 42.72
N CYS A 276 2.98 6.73 41.94
CA CYS A 276 1.71 7.47 41.91
C CYS A 276 0.89 7.25 43.19
N GLU A 277 0.86 6.02 43.72
CA GLU A 277 0.20 5.68 44.98
C GLU A 277 0.79 6.45 46.17
N SER A 278 2.11 6.67 46.18
CA SER A 278 2.75 7.47 47.24
C SER A 278 2.51 8.98 47.11
N VAL A 279 2.23 9.48 45.91
CA VAL A 279 1.89 10.90 45.66
C VAL A 279 0.43 11.19 46.03
N GLU A 280 -0.50 10.28 45.75
CA GLU A 280 -1.91 10.41 46.18
C GLU A 280 -2.07 10.28 47.71
N ALA A 281 -1.24 9.45 48.38
CA ALA A 281 -1.26 9.29 49.83
C ALA A 281 -0.74 10.50 50.64
N LEU A 282 -0.10 11.48 49.98
CA LEU A 282 0.40 12.72 50.59
C LEU A 282 -0.52 13.93 50.36
N GLN A 283 -1.66 13.74 49.67
CA GLN A 283 -2.65 14.78 49.38
C GLN A 283 -3.95 14.65 50.21
N ILE A 284 -3.95 13.78 51.23
CA ILE A 284 -5.02 13.64 52.24
C ILE A 284 -4.49 14.11 53.59
#